data_AF-K2ILC2-F1
#
_entry.id   AF-K2ILC2-F1
#
_cell.length_a   1.000
_cell.length_b   1.000
_cell.length_c   1.000
_cell.angle_alpha   90.00
_cell.angle_beta   90.00
_cell.angle_gamma   90.00
#
_symmetry.space_group_name_H-M   'P 1'
#
loop_
_entity.id
_entity.type
_entity.pdbx_description
1 polymer ?
#
loop_
_entity_poly.entity_id
_entity_poly.type
_entity_poly.pdbx_seq_one_letter_code
_entity_poly.pdbx_strand_id
1 'polypeptide(L)'
;MKSPLCLAALLLAFSLQAKEQLPDWRSSDQALLEARKEFARSNAEILFLIMVDREGKVVKVKMLKTKLDSDRATMMFKKHVFSFEFKPATPTEPDFREFIYPMDVTTSVDY
;
A
#
# COMPACT_ATOMS: atom_id res chain seq x y z
N MET A 1 -6.65 -54.88 -30.55
CA MET A 1 -7.15 -53.67 -31.25
C MET A 1 -7.94 -52.86 -30.23
N LYS A 2 -7.30 -51.86 -29.62
CA LYS A 2 -7.53 -50.40 -29.81
C LYS A 2 -8.81 -49.87 -29.12
N SER A 3 -8.56 -49.23 -27.97
CA SER A 3 -9.31 -48.17 -27.25
C SER A 3 -10.70 -48.55 -26.69
N PRO A 4 -10.98 -48.23 -25.41
CA PRO A 4 -11.37 -46.88 -24.99
C PRO A 4 -10.71 -46.50 -23.64
N LEU A 5 -10.63 -45.27 -23.14
CA LEU A 5 -11.70 -44.38 -22.74
C LEU A 5 -11.05 -43.04 -22.40
N CYS A 6 -11.75 -41.96 -22.71
CA CYS A 6 -11.43 -40.58 -22.37
C CYS A 6 -11.01 -40.38 -20.90
N LEU A 7 -9.71 -40.31 -20.63
CA LEU A 7 -9.16 -39.78 -19.38
C LEU A 7 -8.59 -38.37 -19.61
N ALA A 8 -9.37 -37.53 -20.29
CA ALA A 8 -9.10 -36.10 -20.44
C ALA A 8 -10.13 -35.31 -19.63
N ALA A 9 -10.20 -35.56 -18.33
CA ALA A 9 -10.76 -34.61 -17.36
C ALA A 9 -9.61 -33.81 -16.73
N LEU A 10 -8.72 -33.31 -17.59
CA LEU A 10 -7.79 -32.26 -17.25
C LEU A 10 -8.52 -30.93 -17.46
N LEU A 11 -8.33 -30.00 -16.54
CA LEU A 11 -8.49 -28.56 -16.75
C LEU A 11 -9.94 -28.05 -16.79
N LEU A 12 -10.52 -27.90 -15.60
CA LEU A 12 -11.33 -26.72 -15.28
C LEU A 12 -11.30 -26.53 -13.76
N ALA A 13 -10.09 -26.52 -13.19
CA ALA A 13 -9.86 -25.75 -11.97
C ALA A 13 -10.02 -24.29 -12.39
N PHE A 14 -11.27 -23.82 -12.31
CA PHE A 14 -11.61 -22.41 -12.32
C PHE A 14 -10.94 -21.82 -11.07
N SER A 15 -9.64 -21.54 -11.17
CA SER A 15 -8.97 -20.62 -10.26
C SER A 15 -9.56 -19.25 -10.56
N LEU A 16 -10.78 -19.06 -10.07
CA LEU A 16 -11.37 -17.76 -9.85
C LEU A 16 -10.46 -17.14 -8.79
N GLN A 17 -9.37 -16.54 -9.26
CA GLN A 17 -8.53 -15.69 -8.44
C GLN A 17 -9.40 -14.48 -8.15
N ALA A 18 -10.25 -14.62 -7.13
CA ALA A 18 -10.95 -13.51 -6.53
C ALA A 18 -9.84 -12.52 -6.24
N LYS A 19 -9.81 -11.39 -6.97
CA LYS A 19 -8.97 -10.26 -6.61
C LYS A 19 -9.37 -9.94 -5.18
N GLU A 20 -8.55 -10.36 -4.24
CA GLU A 20 -8.79 -10.17 -2.82
C GLU A 20 -8.96 -8.67 -2.62
N GLN A 21 -10.20 -8.26 -2.38
CA GLN A 21 -10.52 -6.85 -2.33
C GLN A 21 -9.96 -6.31 -1.02
N LEU A 22 -8.91 -5.48 -1.12
CA LEU A 22 -8.27 -4.88 0.03
C LEU A 22 -9.29 -4.13 0.89
N PRO A 23 -9.18 -4.20 2.23
CA PRO A 23 -10.15 -3.58 3.12
C PRO A 23 -10.17 -2.05 2.97
N ASP A 24 -11.28 -1.47 3.41
CA ASP A 24 -11.39 -0.01 3.55
C ASP A 24 -10.52 0.52 4.69
N TRP A 25 -10.26 1.82 4.66
CA TRP A 25 -9.47 2.50 5.68
C TRP A 25 -10.24 2.56 6.99
N ARG A 26 -9.60 2.17 8.10
CA ARG A 26 -10.18 2.23 9.45
C ARG A 26 -9.81 3.51 10.19
N SER A 27 -8.79 4.23 9.72
CA SER A 27 -8.37 5.51 10.27
C SER A 27 -9.55 6.50 10.32
N SER A 28 -9.86 7.02 11.50
CA SER A 28 -10.98 7.96 11.69
C SER A 28 -10.68 9.33 11.10
N ASP A 29 -11.72 10.06 10.71
CA ASP A 29 -11.57 11.42 10.18
C ASP A 29 -10.86 12.36 11.17
N GLN A 30 -11.13 12.19 12.47
CA GLN A 30 -10.45 12.96 13.51
C GLN A 30 -8.94 12.69 13.55
N ALA A 31 -8.53 11.41 13.47
CA ALA A 31 -7.11 11.06 13.44
C ALA A 31 -6.42 11.61 12.18
N LEU A 32 -7.09 11.52 11.03
CA LEU A 32 -6.58 12.07 9.77
C LEU A 32 -6.49 13.60 9.80
N LEU A 33 -7.41 14.27 10.49
CA LEU A 33 -7.38 15.72 10.66
C LEU A 33 -6.19 16.16 11.53
N GLU A 34 -5.98 15.52 12.68
CA GLU A 34 -4.85 15.83 13.56
C GLU A 34 -3.51 15.59 12.86
N ALA A 35 -3.37 14.46 12.16
CA ALA A 35 -2.17 14.18 11.35
C ALA A 35 -1.89 15.27 10.30
N ARG A 36 -2.93 15.82 9.65
CA ARG A 36 -2.77 16.94 8.70
C ARG A 36 -2.31 18.22 9.38
N LYS A 37 -2.82 18.52 10.59
CA LYS A 37 -2.41 19.68 11.38
C LYS A 37 -0.96 19.56 11.82
N GLU A 38 -0.54 18.38 12.29
CA GLU A 38 0.84 18.10 12.66
C GLU A 38 1.77 18.19 11.45
N PHE A 39 1.39 17.59 10.32
CA PHE A 39 2.13 17.67 9.06
C PHE A 39 2.32 19.12 8.57
N ALA A 40 1.31 19.97 8.73
CA ALA A 40 1.43 21.38 8.34
C ALA A 40 2.56 22.12 9.09
N ARG A 41 2.94 21.63 10.27
CA ARG A 41 3.99 22.21 11.13
C ARG A 41 5.32 21.46 11.03
N SER A 42 5.37 20.31 10.36
CA SER A 42 6.60 19.53 10.18
C SER A 42 7.42 19.99 8.97
N ASN A 43 8.63 19.46 8.81
CA ASN A 43 9.47 19.70 7.63
C ASN A 43 9.14 18.75 6.46
N ALA A 44 8.43 17.66 6.72
CA ALA A 44 8.04 16.70 5.70
C ALA A 44 7.25 17.33 4.56
N GLU A 45 7.50 16.86 3.34
CA GLU A 45 6.95 17.40 2.11
C GLU A 45 5.71 16.63 1.64
N ILE A 46 5.55 15.36 2.05
CA ILE A 46 4.38 14.55 1.71
C ILE A 46 3.87 13.77 2.91
N LEU A 47 2.55 13.71 3.06
CA LEU A 47 1.86 12.89 4.06
C LEU A 47 1.07 11.77 3.36
N PHE A 48 1.41 10.53 3.68
CA PHE A 48 0.70 9.34 3.19
C PHE A 48 -0.08 8.66 4.31
N LEU A 49 -1.17 7.99 3.92
CA LEU A 49 -1.79 6.90 4.66
C LEU A 49 -1.47 5.62 3.91
N ILE A 50 -0.79 4.70 4.57
CA ILE A 50 -0.32 3.44 3.99
C ILE A 50 -1.00 2.26 4.68
N MET A 51 -1.28 1.22 3.90
CA MET A 51 -1.73 -0.08 4.39
C MET A 51 -0.64 -1.09 4.12
N VAL A 52 -0.32 -1.86 5.15
CA VAL A 52 0.73 -2.87 5.14
C VAL A 52 0.10 -4.20 5.51
N ASP A 53 0.45 -5.27 4.78
CA ASP A 53 -0.01 -6.62 5.09
C ASP A 53 0.78 -7.29 6.24
N ARG A 54 0.48 -8.56 6.51
CA ARG A 54 1.17 -9.36 7.53
C ARG A 54 2.66 -9.56 7.26
N GLU A 55 3.06 -9.62 5.99
CA GLU A 55 4.45 -9.82 5.60
C GLU A 55 5.26 -8.53 5.72
N GLY A 56 4.60 -7.40 5.94
CA GLY A 56 5.25 -6.10 6.00
C GLY A 56 5.30 -5.38 4.65
N LYS A 57 4.58 -5.86 3.64
CA LYS A 57 4.55 -5.22 2.32
C LYS A 57 3.47 -4.16 2.27
N VAL A 58 3.78 -3.03 1.63
CA VAL A 58 2.79 -1.99 1.38
C VAL A 58 1.84 -2.43 0.26
N VAL A 59 0.56 -2.55 0.59
CA VAL A 59 -0.48 -3.02 -0.34
C VAL A 59 -1.43 -1.92 -0.81
N LYS A 60 -1.50 -0.80 -0.07
CA LYS A 60 -2.38 0.35 -0.41
C LYS A 60 -1.74 1.65 0.04
N VAL A 61 -1.81 2.68 -0.79
CA VAL A 61 -1.27 4.02 -0.49
C VAL A 61 -2.26 5.10 -0.89
N LYS A 62 -2.60 5.98 0.05
CA LYS A 62 -3.39 7.19 -0.16
C LYS A 62 -2.55 8.40 0.22
N MET A 63 -2.35 9.33 -0.70
CA MET A 63 -1.78 10.63 -0.34
C MET A 63 -2.84 11.44 0.42
N LEU A 64 -2.48 11.95 1.59
CA LEU A 64 -3.34 12.84 2.36
C LEU A 64 -3.06 14.30 2.00
N LYS A 65 -1.79 14.71 1.97
CA LYS A 65 -1.38 16.09 1.68
C LYS A 65 0.03 16.09 1.11
N THR A 66 0.34 17.11 0.31
CA THR A 66 1.70 17.43 -0.14
C THR A 66 1.94 18.93 -0.02
N LYS A 67 3.21 19.30 0.19
CA LYS A 67 3.76 20.67 0.09
C LYS A 67 4.56 20.86 -1.21
N LEU A 68 4.69 19.82 -2.03
CA LEU A 68 5.34 19.90 -3.34
C LEU A 68 4.39 20.55 -4.35
N ASP A 69 4.95 21.39 -5.21
CA ASP A 69 4.19 22.02 -6.31
C ASP A 69 4.04 21.09 -7.53
N SER A 70 4.69 19.91 -7.53
CA SER A 70 4.72 18.99 -8.66
C SER A 70 3.95 17.70 -8.40
N ASP A 71 2.83 17.52 -9.11
CA ASP A 71 2.07 16.27 -9.11
C ASP A 71 2.88 15.09 -9.64
N ARG A 72 3.77 15.34 -10.62
CA ARG A 72 4.66 14.31 -11.16
C ARG A 72 5.63 13.81 -10.10
N ALA A 73 6.29 14.71 -9.37
CA ALA A 73 7.19 14.34 -8.28
C ALA A 73 6.43 13.53 -7.22
N THR A 74 5.26 14.02 -6.81
CA THR A 74 4.37 13.36 -5.85
C THR A 74 4.00 11.94 -6.27
N MET A 75 3.68 11.72 -7.55
CA MET A 75 3.36 10.38 -8.07
C MET A 75 4.57 9.44 -8.05
N MET A 76 5.78 9.96 -8.29
CA MET A 76 7.01 9.15 -8.20
C MET A 76 7.25 8.69 -6.76
N PHE A 77 7.12 9.58 -5.77
CA PHE A 77 7.23 9.20 -4.36
C PHE A 77 6.13 8.21 -3.96
N LYS A 78 4.90 8.42 -4.40
CA LYS A 78 3.81 7.45 -4.15
C LYS A 78 4.15 6.06 -4.67
N LYS A 79 4.75 5.94 -5.86
CA LYS A 79 5.21 4.65 -6.39
C LYS A 79 6.34 4.07 -5.56
N HIS A 80 7.27 4.90 -5.13
CA HIS A 80 8.39 4.47 -4.30
C HIS A 80 7.93 3.93 -2.94
N VAL A 81 6.89 4.50 -2.33
CA VAL A 81 6.31 3.99 -1.07
C VAL A 81 5.89 2.52 -1.15
N PHE A 82 5.44 2.03 -2.32
CA PHE A 82 5.10 0.61 -2.49
C PHE A 82 6.31 -0.32 -2.39
N SER A 83 7.53 0.19 -2.56
CA SER A 83 8.76 -0.58 -2.37
C SER A 83 9.25 -0.62 -0.92
N PHE A 84 8.56 0.04 0.01
CA PHE A 84 8.93 0.00 1.42
C PHE A 84 8.58 -1.34 2.04
N GLU A 85 9.47 -1.82 2.89
CA GLU A 85 9.28 -3.03 3.70
C GLU A 85 9.20 -2.65 5.17
N PHE A 86 8.14 -3.10 5.81
CA PHE A 86 7.90 -2.96 7.24
C PHE A 86 8.19 -4.29 7.93
N LYS A 87 8.29 -4.25 9.26
CA LYS A 87 8.39 -5.51 10.03
C LYS A 87 7.13 -6.33 9.82
N PRO A 88 7.25 -7.66 9.62
CA PRO A 88 6.10 -8.56 9.62
C PRO A 88 5.26 -8.42 10.89
N ALA A 89 3.96 -8.61 10.76
CA ALA A 89 3.02 -8.55 11.87
C ALA A 89 3.18 -9.77 12.79
N THR A 90 3.16 -9.51 14.10
CA THR A 90 3.05 -10.55 15.13
C THR A 90 1.71 -11.29 15.01
N PRO A 91 1.58 -12.52 15.57
CA PRO A 91 0.33 -13.28 15.49
C PRO A 91 -0.91 -12.56 16.03
N THR A 92 -0.73 -11.63 16.97
CA THR A 92 -1.82 -10.85 17.59
C THR A 92 -2.17 -9.57 16.84
N GLU A 93 -1.35 -9.14 15.89
CA GLU A 93 -1.61 -7.96 15.09
C GLU A 93 -2.61 -8.24 13.95
N PRO A 94 -3.38 -7.22 13.54
CA PRO A 94 -4.29 -7.33 12.40
C PRO A 94 -3.55 -7.69 11.11
N ASP A 95 -4.27 -8.36 10.19
CA ASP A 95 -3.71 -8.78 8.90
C ASP A 95 -3.30 -7.60 8.01
N PHE A 96 -4.04 -6.49 8.12
CA PHE A 96 -3.72 -5.24 7.47
C PHE A 96 -3.56 -4.16 8.54
N ARG A 97 -2.43 -3.46 8.53
CA ARG A 97 -2.10 -2.38 9.45
C ARG A 97 -2.02 -1.06 8.71
N GLU A 98 -2.48 0.00 9.34
CA GLU A 98 -2.48 1.34 8.76
C GLU A 98 -1.44 2.21 9.45
N PHE A 99 -0.70 2.98 8.67
CA PHE A 99 0.26 3.95 9.19
C PHE A 99 0.04 5.30 8.51
N ILE A 100 0.12 6.35 9.32
CA ILE A 100 0.23 7.73 8.85
C ILE A 100 1.72 8.03 8.74
N TYR A 101 2.19 8.29 7.53
CA TYR A 101 3.61 8.36 7.20
C TYR A 101 3.97 9.72 6.60
N PRO A 102 4.53 10.65 7.38
CA PRO A 102 5.16 11.85 6.86
C PRO A 102 6.51 11.45 6.23
N MET A 103 6.72 11.86 4.98
CA MET A 103 7.93 11.58 4.22
C MET A 103 8.70 12.89 3.98
N ASP A 104 9.98 12.87 4.35
CA ASP A 104 10.94 13.89 3.96
C ASP A 104 11.48 13.55 2.56
N VAL A 105 11.53 14.54 1.67
CA VAL A 105 11.95 14.40 0.27
C VAL A 105 13.32 15.07 0.11
N THR A 106 14.37 14.35 0.48
CA THR A 106 15.74 14.78 0.18
C THR A 106 16.06 14.48 -1.28
N THR A 107 15.88 15.45 -2.17
CA THR A 107 16.36 15.34 -3.55
C THR A 107 17.77 15.93 -3.63
N SER A 108 18.81 15.10 -3.51
CA SER A 108 20.12 15.46 -4.02
C SER A 108 20.07 15.32 -5.55
N VAL A 109 19.90 16.43 -6.25
CA VAL A 109 20.15 16.47 -7.69
C VAL A 109 21.66 16.61 -7.86
N ASP A 110 22.36 15.48 -7.94
CA ASP A 110 23.75 15.49 -8.38
C ASP A 110 23.76 15.85 -9.88
N TYR A 111 24.39 16.98 -10.21
CA TYR A 111 24.66 17.43 -11.57
C TYR A 111 25.99 16.85 -12.08
#